data_AF-A0A383C7M0-F1
#
_entry.id   AF-A0A383C7M0-F1
#
_cell.length_a   1.000
_cell.length_b   1.000
_cell.length_c   1.000
_cell.angle_alpha   90.00
_cell.angle_beta   90.00
_cell.angle_gamma   90.00
#
_symmetry.space_group_name_H-M   'P 1'
#
loop_
_entity.id
_entity.type
_entity.pdbx_description
1 polymer ?
#
loop_
_entity_poly.entity_id
_entity_poly.type
_entity_poly.pdbx_seq_one_letter_code
_entity_poly.pdbx_strand_id
1 'polypeptide(L)' 'MTEINKVAFLGMGVMGFPMAGHLAAKGFDVVVYNRTESKADAWVTKHGGTVALTPREAAKGRQIVFACVGNDDDVREV' A
#
# COMPACT_ATOMS: atom_id res chain seq x y z
N MET A 1 5.08 24.18 5.68
CA MET A 1 5.00 23.15 4.62
C MET A 1 4.16 22.01 5.17
N THR A 2 3.11 21.59 4.48
CA THR A 2 2.39 20.36 4.84
C THR A 2 3.28 19.17 4.53
N GLU A 3 3.70 18.43 5.55
CA GLU A 3 4.46 17.20 5.32
C GLU A 3 3.59 16.15 4.65
N ILE A 4 4.16 15.48 3.65
CA ILE A 4 3.58 14.28 3.06
C ILE A 4 3.93 13.12 3.99
N ASN A 5 2.93 12.55 4.66
CA ASN A 5 3.13 11.45 5.60
C ASN A 5 2.13 10.31 5.37
N LYS A 6 0.92 10.60 4.88
CA LYS A 6 -0.12 9.59 4.65
C LYS A 6 -0.09 9.05 3.24
N VAL A 7 0.18 7.76 3.08
CA VAL A 7 0.36 7.13 1.76
C VAL A 7 -0.40 5.81 1.66
N ALA A 8 -0.86 5.51 0.44
CA ALA A 8 -1.45 4.22 0.09
C ALA A 8 -0.49 3.44 -0.81
N PHE A 9 -0.38 2.13 -0.63
CA PHE A 9 0.39 1.27 -1.49
C PHE A 9 -0.46 0.08 -2.00
N LEU A 10 -0.71 0.07 -3.30
CA LEU A 10 -1.52 -0.93 -3.99
C LEU A 10 -0.60 -1.97 -4.64
N GLY A 11 -0.69 -3.22 -4.18
CA GLY A 11 0.09 -4.34 -4.69
C GLY A 11 1.22 -4.75 -3.74
N MET A 12 1.06 -5.92 -3.12
CA MET A 12 2.02 -6.51 -2.16
C MET A 12 2.79 -7.68 -2.82
N GLY A 13 3.32 -7.41 -4.01
CA GLY A 13 4.16 -8.35 -4.75
C GLY A 13 5.64 -8.33 -4.31
N VAL A 14 6.51 -8.96 -5.10
CA VAL A 14 7.96 -9.04 -4.84
C VAL A 14 8.58 -7.65 -4.65
N MET A 15 8.15 -6.67 -5.46
CA MET A 15 8.62 -5.29 -5.37
C MET A 15 7.81 -4.44 -4.39
N GLY A 16 6.48 -4.50 -4.46
CA GLY A 16 5.63 -3.64 -3.64
C GLY A 16 5.74 -3.89 -2.14
N PHE A 17 5.92 -5.15 -1.72
CA PHE A 17 6.04 -5.52 -0.31
C PHE A 17 7.22 -4.82 0.40
N PRO A 18 8.50 -4.92 -0.07
CA PRO A 18 9.61 -4.21 0.55
C PRO A 18 9.55 -2.69 0.34
N MET A 19 9.02 -2.20 -0.79
CA MET A 19 8.88 -0.75 -1.02
C MET A 19 7.96 -0.08 -0.01
N ALA A 20 6.77 -0.65 0.22
CA ALA A 20 5.86 -0.20 1.28
C ALA A 20 6.54 -0.32 2.66
N GLY A 21 7.27 -1.41 2.90
CA GLY A 21 8.00 -1.64 4.14
C GLY A 21 9.04 -0.54 4.44
N HIS A 22 9.74 -0.04 3.42
CA HIS A 22 10.68 1.08 3.59
C HIS A 22 9.97 2.39 3.94
N LEU A 23 8.79 2.66 3.38
CA LEU A 23 7.99 3.84 3.76
C LEU A 23 7.58 3.75 5.24
N ALA A 24 7.05 2.60 5.68
CA ALA A 24 6.70 2.39 7.08
C ALA A 24 7.92 2.54 8.02
N ALA A 25 9.07 1.97 7.66
CA ALA A 25 10.31 2.09 8.41
C ALA A 25 10.85 3.53 8.51
N LYS A 26 10.43 4.42 7.60
CA LYS A 26 10.74 5.85 7.62
C LYS A 26 9.69 6.70 8.34
N GLY A 27 8.68 6.07 8.93
CA GLY A 27 7.66 6.74 9.74
C GLY A 27 6.45 7.26 8.95
N PHE A 28 6.29 6.84 7.70
CA PHE A 28 5.07 7.14 6.94
C PHE A 28 3.87 6.35 7.51
N ASP A 29 2.71 6.99 7.55
CA ASP A 29 1.42 6.32 7.79
C ASP A 29 0.98 5.60 6.51
N VAL A 30 1.27 4.30 6.46
CA VAL A 30 1.03 3.45 5.28
C VAL A 30 -0.24 2.62 5.45
N VAL A 31 -1.14 2.76 4.48
CA VAL A 31 -2.21 1.79 4.23
C VAL A 31 -1.88 0.96 2.99
N VAL A 32 -2.06 -0.36 3.09
CA VAL A 32 -1.80 -1.28 1.98
C VAL A 32 -3.08 -1.92 1.49
N TYR A 33 -3.10 -2.24 0.21
CA TYR A 33 -4.11 -3.08 -0.43
C TYR A 33 -3.42 -4.10 -1.32
N ASN A 34 -3.97 -5.30 -1.37
CA ASN A 34 -3.61 -6.31 -2.36
C ASN A 34 -4.82 -7.20 -2.65
N ARG A 35 -4.98 -7.60 -3.93
CA ARG A 35 -6.08 -8.50 -4.35
C ARG A 35 -6.15 -9.79 -3.53
N THR A 36 -5.00 -10.35 -3.15
CA THR A 36 -4.91 -11.43 -2.16
C THR A 36 -4.69 -10.83 -0.78
N GLU A 37 -5.74 -10.80 0.05
CA GLU A 37 -5.76 -10.14 1.36
C GLU A 37 -4.64 -10.63 2.29
N SER A 38 -4.37 -11.95 2.31
CA SER A 38 -3.33 -12.53 3.17
C SER A 38 -1.92 -11.95 2.97
N LYS A 39 -1.62 -11.39 1.78
CA LYS A 39 -0.35 -10.70 1.54
C LYS A 39 -0.31 -9.32 2.22
N ALA A 40 -1.44 -8.61 2.25
CA ALA A 40 -1.57 -7.34 2.95
C ALA A 40 -1.52 -7.55 4.48
N ASP A 41 -2.18 -8.59 4.98
CA ASP A 41 -2.13 -8.97 6.40
C ASP A 41 -0.71 -9.35 6.84
N ALA A 42 -0.01 -10.13 6.02
CA ALA A 42 1.39 -10.48 6.27
C ALA A 42 2.29 -9.24 6.28
N TRP A 43 2.01 -8.26 5.42
CA TRP A 43 2.74 -7.00 5.40
C TRP A 43 2.51 -6.19 6.68
N VAL A 44 1.26 -6.01 7.10
CA VAL A 44 0.92 -5.28 8.33
C VAL A 44 1.51 -5.96 9.57
N THR A 45 1.42 -7.29 9.65
CA THR A 45 2.03 -8.08 10.72
C THR A 45 3.54 -7.82 10.84
N LYS A 46 4.23 -7.61 9.71
CA LYS A 46 5.68 -7.43 9.68
C LYS A 46 6.13 -5.99 9.90
N HIS A 47 5.42 -5.01 9.35
CA HIS A 47 5.90 -3.63 9.25
C HIS A 47 5.13 -2.63 10.11
N GLY A 48 3.92 -2.97 10.56
CA GLY A 48 3.01 -2.02 11.19
C GLY A 48 2.41 -1.07 10.15
N GLY A 49 1.08 -0.93 10.18
CA GLY A 49 0.30 -0.12 9.24
C GLY A 49 -1.15 -0.60 9.19
N THR A 50 -1.87 -0.23 8.14
CA THR A 50 -3.29 -0.59 8.01
C THR A 50 -3.56 -1.34 6.71
N VAL A 51 -4.51 -2.28 6.72
CA VAL A 51 -5.05 -2.90 5.49
C VAL A 51 -6.34 -2.21 5.09
N ALA A 52 -6.51 -1.95 3.80
CA ALA A 52 -7.79 -1.61 3.20
C ALA A 52 -8.30 -2.77 2.34
N LEU A 53 -9.63 -2.93 2.27
CA LEU A 53 -10.28 -4.00 1.51
C LEU A 53 -10.48 -3.66 0.03
N THR A 54 -10.33 -2.40 -0.36
CA THR A 54 -10.42 -1.96 -1.76
C THR A 54 -9.39 -0.86 -2.04
N PRO A 55 -8.97 -0.67 -3.31
CA PRO A 55 -8.12 0.46 -3.71
C PRO A 55 -8.71 1.82 -3.32
N ARG A 56 -10.03 1.98 -3.46
CA ARG A 56 -10.77 3.19 -3.07
C ARG A 56 -10.59 3.53 -1.60
N GLU A 57 -10.79 2.54 -0.72
CA GLU A 57 -10.62 2.74 0.72
C GLU A 57 -9.14 2.95 1.09
N ALA A 58 -8.21 2.33 0.37
CA ALA A 58 -6.78 2.57 0.54
C ALA A 58 -6.44 4.04 0.21
N ALA A 59 -6.99 4.62 -0.86
CA ALA A 59 -6.67 5.98 -1.29
C ALA A 59 -7.33 7.09 -0.44
N LYS A 60 -8.42 6.79 0.28
CA LYS A 60 -9.28 7.79 0.93
C LYS A 60 -8.55 8.68 1.95
N GLY A 61 -8.28 9.95 1.63
CA GLY A 61 -7.59 10.87 2.55
C GLY A 61 -6.08 10.64 2.68
N ARG A 62 -5.48 9.99 1.68
CA ARG A 62 -4.03 9.77 1.55
C ARG A 62 -3.51 10.77 0.53
N GLN A 63 -2.28 11.21 0.70
CA GLN A 63 -1.68 12.27 -0.11
C GLN A 63 -1.01 11.71 -1.37
N ILE A 64 -0.49 10.49 -1.29
CA ILE A 64 0.12 9.76 -2.40
C ILE A 64 -0.43 8.34 -2.45
N VAL A 65 -0.69 7.86 -3.67
CA VAL A 65 -1.04 6.47 -3.95
C VAL A 65 0.04 5.88 -4.85
N PHE A 66 0.68 4.82 -4.37
CA PHE A 66 1.63 4.01 -5.14
C PHE A 66 0.90 2.78 -5.68
N ALA A 67 1.16 2.42 -6.94
CA ALA A 67 0.67 1.19 -7.55
C ALA A 67 1.85 0.40 -8.11
N CYS A 68 2.01 -0.85 -7.66
CA CYS A 68 3.04 -1.78 -8.14
C CYS A 68 2.42 -3.17 -8.29
N VAL A 69 1.83 -3.41 -9.46
CA VAL A 69 1.06 -4.62 -9.79
C VAL A 69 1.71 -5.41 -10.93
N GLY A 70 1.19 -6.60 -11.24
CA GLY A 70 1.89 -7.59 -12.05
C GLY A 70 1.86 -7.31 -13.55
N ASN A 71 0.80 -6.69 -14.06
CA ASN A 71 0.60 -6.40 -15.48
C ASN A 71 -0.35 -5.20 -15.71
N ASP A 72 -0.55 -4.83 -16.98
CA ASP A 72 -1.39 -3.70 -17.37
C ASP A 72 -2.87 -3.86 -17.00
N ASP A 73 -3.41 -5.08 -17.03
CA ASP A 73 -4.81 -5.31 -16.67
C ASP A 73 -5.02 -5.14 -15.16
N ASP A 74 -4.07 -5.57 -14.34
CA ASP A 74 -4.09 -5.30 -12.90
C ASP A 74 -4.07 -3.79 -12.60
N VAL A 75 -3.44 -2.97 -13.46
CA VAL A 75 -3.45 -1.49 -13.31
C VAL A 75 -4.83 -0.91 -13.63
N ARG A 76 -5.58 -1.51 -14.55
CA ARG A 76 -6.94 -1.05 -14.91
C ARG A 76 -7.98 -1.41 -13.84
N GLU A 77 -7.71 -2.43 -13.04
CA GLU A 77 -8.59 -2.90 -11.96
C GLU A 77 -8.46 -2.08 -10.66
N VAL A 78 -7.43 -1.23 -10.52
CA VAL A 78 -7.15 -0.46 -9.29
C VAL A 78 -7.71 0.96 -9.27
#